data_AF-A0A517QSG6-F1
#
_entry.id   AF-A0A517QSG6-F1
#
_cell.length_a   1.000
_cell.length_b   1.000
_cell.length_c   1.000
_cell.angle_alpha   90.00
_cell.angle_beta   90.00
_cell.angle_gamma   90.00
#
_symmetry.space_group_name_H-M   'P 1'
#
loop_
_entity.id
_entity.type
_entity.pdbx_description
1 polymer ?
#
loop_
_entity_poly.entity_id
_entity_poly.type
_entity_poly.pdbx_seq_one_letter_code
_entity_poly.pdbx_strand_id
1 'polypeptide(L)'
;MPRSIYVLLLALTLVGCGQQASDDSQAAQDEEQPAAADAQPKAPAFNELEWKIVDRNKAMAENPKLVEVVNDTDASDPLSAISQTYFSATSRINKMQMEYNARLQANLDADGAEDPKPPTFEEFNASAKLNSNNVKGLKPWQVYAYDESTGKVTILEDRELKKKMYEEEGLKYEE
;
A
#
# COMPACT_ATOMS: atom_id res chain seq x y z
N MET A 1 -35.48 -31.17 -16.89
CA MET A 1 -34.73 -31.29 -15.62
C MET A 1 -34.22 -32.72 -15.51
N PRO A 2 -32.91 -32.91 -15.45
CA PRO A 2 -32.37 -33.59 -14.27
C PRO A 2 -31.14 -32.87 -13.68
N ARG A 3 -31.13 -32.83 -12.35
CA ARG A 3 -30.01 -32.49 -11.46
C ARG A 3 -29.18 -33.75 -11.22
N SER A 4 -27.85 -33.64 -11.19
CA SER A 4 -26.92 -34.54 -10.45
C SER A 4 -25.51 -33.98 -10.60
N ILE A 5 -25.00 -33.25 -9.60
CA ILE A 5 -24.17 -33.72 -8.46
C ILE A 5 -22.72 -33.96 -8.92
N TYR A 6 -21.90 -32.94 -8.66
CA TYR A 6 -20.44 -32.97 -8.68
C TYR A 6 -19.94 -33.82 -7.49
N VAL A 7 -19.10 -34.81 -7.77
CA VAL A 7 -18.19 -35.42 -6.79
C VAL A 7 -16.81 -35.34 -7.41
N LEU A 8 -15.99 -34.38 -6.97
CA LEU A 8 -14.57 -34.35 -7.28
C LEU A 8 -13.81 -34.53 -5.96
N LEU A 9 -13.42 -35.79 -5.71
CA LEU A 9 -12.52 -36.21 -4.65
C LEU A 9 -11.11 -35.73 -4.99
N LEU A 10 -10.58 -34.79 -4.21
CA LEU A 10 -9.18 -34.37 -4.31
C LEU A 10 -8.34 -35.14 -3.30
N ALA A 11 -7.41 -35.93 -3.82
CA ALA A 11 -6.53 -36.81 -3.06
C ALA A 11 -5.43 -36.03 -2.34
N LEU A 12 -5.25 -36.34 -1.04
CA LEU A 12 -4.07 -36.03 -0.25
C LEU A 12 -2.92 -36.95 -0.68
N THR A 13 -1.76 -36.38 -1.03
CA THR A 13 -0.48 -37.09 -1.01
C THR A 13 0.58 -36.25 -0.33
N LEU A 14 1.03 -36.76 0.81
CA LEU A 14 2.15 -36.32 1.63
C LEU A 14 3.49 -36.62 0.94
N VAL A 15 4.35 -35.61 0.86
CA VAL A 15 5.81 -35.70 0.64
C VAL A 15 6.39 -34.67 1.62
N GLY A 16 7.27 -34.96 2.58
CA GLY A 16 8.20 -36.06 2.74
C GLY A 16 9.62 -35.59 2.42
N CYS A 17 10.25 -34.82 3.30
CA CYS A 17 11.71 -34.62 3.47
C CYS A 17 11.87 -33.96 4.86
N GLY A 18 12.55 -34.50 5.85
CA GLY A 18 13.78 -35.28 5.79
C GLY A 18 14.87 -34.46 6.50
N GLN A 19 14.85 -34.49 7.83
CA GLN A 19 15.70 -33.71 8.73
C GLN A 19 16.97 -34.48 9.08
N GLN A 20 18.14 -33.91 8.80
CA GLN A 20 19.41 -34.28 9.43
C GLN A 20 20.52 -33.28 9.12
N ALA A 21 21.14 -32.70 10.15
CA ALA A 21 22.60 -32.58 10.30
C ALA A 21 22.97 -31.81 11.60
N SER A 22 23.38 -32.60 12.61
CA SER A 22 24.57 -32.48 13.47
C SER A 22 25.11 -31.14 14.00
N ASP A 23 25.36 -31.17 15.32
CA ASP A 23 26.33 -30.43 16.14
C ASP A 23 27.65 -30.05 15.45
N ASP A 24 28.19 -28.85 15.73
CA ASP A 24 29.34 -28.74 16.64
C ASP A 24 29.67 -27.30 17.06
N SER A 25 30.31 -27.20 18.22
CA SER A 25 30.64 -26.00 18.98
C SER A 25 31.62 -25.04 18.30
N GLN A 26 31.45 -23.72 18.51
CA GLN A 26 32.57 -22.80 18.52
C GLN A 26 32.41 -21.67 19.53
N ALA A 27 33.52 -21.40 20.20
CA ALA A 27 33.68 -20.68 21.44
C ALA A 27 33.46 -19.16 21.32
N ALA A 28 33.20 -18.57 22.49
CA ALA A 28 33.02 -17.16 22.76
C ALA A 28 34.08 -16.25 22.11
N GLN A 29 33.60 -15.16 21.53
CA GLN A 29 34.33 -13.90 21.43
C GLN A 29 33.37 -12.79 21.88
N ASP A 30 33.52 -12.40 23.15
CA ASP A 30 33.09 -11.11 23.64
C ASP A 30 34.04 -10.05 23.06
N GLU A 31 33.60 -9.33 22.03
CA GLU A 31 34.17 -8.04 21.64
C GLU A 31 33.01 -7.03 21.46
N GLU A 32 32.81 -6.27 22.53
CA GLU A 32 32.31 -4.89 22.59
C GLU A 32 31.31 -4.45 21.51
N GLN A 33 30.04 -4.67 21.81
CA GLN A 33 28.89 -4.07 21.15
C GLN A 33 28.98 -2.53 21.22
N PRO A 34 29.12 -1.81 20.09
CA PRO A 34 28.80 -0.39 20.11
C PRO A 34 27.31 -0.29 20.42
N ALA A 35 26.97 0.50 21.43
CA ALA A 35 25.61 0.76 21.85
C ALA A 35 24.72 0.98 20.61
N ALA A 36 23.88 -0.01 20.32
CA ALA A 36 22.82 0.12 19.35
C ALA A 36 21.92 1.21 19.90
N ALA A 37 22.09 2.43 19.38
CA ALA A 37 21.04 3.43 19.44
C ALA A 37 19.77 2.70 18.99
N ASP A 38 18.73 2.72 19.83
CA ASP A 38 17.45 2.10 19.54
C ASP A 38 17.06 2.46 18.11
N ALA A 39 17.26 1.51 17.19
CA ALA A 39 16.88 1.69 15.81
C ALA A 39 15.36 1.75 15.86
N GLN A 40 14.81 2.97 15.74
CA GLN A 40 13.38 3.13 15.54
C GLN A 40 12.98 2.16 14.44
N PRO A 41 11.95 1.32 14.67
CA PRO A 41 11.52 0.35 13.68
C PRO A 41 11.25 1.11 12.38
N LYS A 42 12.05 0.82 11.36
CA LYS A 42 11.92 1.47 10.06
C LYS A 42 10.55 1.12 9.52
N ALA A 43 9.73 2.13 9.22
CA ALA A 43 8.43 1.91 8.61
C ALA A 43 8.60 1.06 7.32
N PRO A 44 7.72 0.08 7.08
CA PRO A 44 7.82 -0.79 5.92
C PRO A 44 7.74 0.04 4.63
N ALA A 45 8.48 -0.40 3.61
CA ALA A 45 8.45 0.30 2.33
C ALA A 45 7.07 0.13 1.66
N PHE A 46 6.66 1.10 0.85
CA PHE A 46 5.32 1.11 0.25
C PHE A 46 5.01 -0.08 -0.66
N ASN A 47 6.04 -0.68 -1.26
CA ASN A 47 5.93 -1.91 -2.05
C ASN A 47 5.74 -3.17 -1.19
N GLU A 48 6.11 -3.11 0.10
CA GLU A 48 5.96 -4.21 1.06
C GLU A 48 4.61 -4.17 1.78
N LEU A 49 3.86 -3.08 1.64
CA LEU A 49 2.52 -2.96 2.22
C LEU A 49 1.56 -3.95 1.55
N GLU A 50 0.94 -4.81 2.36
CA GLU A 50 -0.16 -5.69 1.95
C GLU A 50 -1.33 -4.87 1.37
N TRP A 51 -1.52 -3.64 1.88
CA TRP A 51 -2.61 -2.76 1.50
C TRP A 51 -2.12 -1.32 1.26
N LYS A 52 -2.48 -0.75 0.09
CA LYS A 52 -1.99 0.58 -0.33
C LYS A 52 -2.82 1.76 0.18
N ILE A 53 -3.29 1.70 1.43
CA ILE A 53 -3.99 2.81 2.12
C ILE A 53 -3.35 3.02 3.49
N VAL A 54 -2.93 4.26 3.76
CA VAL A 54 -2.30 4.68 5.02
C VAL A 54 -2.99 5.92 5.58
N ASP A 55 -2.79 6.17 6.88
CA ASP A 55 -3.14 7.44 7.50
C ASP A 55 -2.14 8.50 7.03
N ARG A 56 -2.63 9.59 6.45
CA ARG A 56 -1.78 10.65 5.88
C ARG A 56 -0.90 11.30 6.94
N ASN A 57 -1.48 11.71 8.06
CA ASN A 57 -0.79 12.49 9.08
C ASN A 57 0.25 11.62 9.79
N LYS A 58 -0.10 10.36 10.06
CA LYS A 58 0.82 9.38 10.62
C LYS A 58 1.96 9.05 9.66
N ALA A 59 1.66 8.76 8.39
CA ALA A 59 2.69 8.41 7.40
C ALA A 59 3.69 9.55 7.19
N MET A 60 3.21 10.80 7.06
CA MET A 60 4.10 11.96 6.90
C MET A 60 4.90 12.29 8.17
N ALA A 61 4.39 11.96 9.36
CA ALA A 61 5.12 12.12 10.61
C ALA A 61 6.23 11.06 10.76
N GLU A 62 5.96 9.81 10.37
CA GLU A 62 6.93 8.71 10.40
C GLU A 62 8.01 8.87 9.33
N ASN A 63 7.65 9.41 8.16
CA ASN A 63 8.59 9.67 7.08
C ASN A 63 8.37 11.07 6.47
N PRO A 64 9.13 12.09 6.93
CA PRO A 64 8.99 13.46 6.43
C PRO A 64 9.51 13.65 4.99
N LYS A 65 10.14 12.63 4.38
CA LYS A 65 10.59 12.67 2.98
C LYS A 65 9.49 12.28 2.00
N LEU A 66 8.35 11.80 2.50
CA LEU A 66 7.20 11.51 1.66
C LEU A 66 6.66 12.80 1.06
N VAL A 67 6.32 12.72 -0.22
CA VAL A 67 5.74 13.86 -0.94
C VAL A 67 4.34 13.52 -1.41
N GLU A 68 3.45 14.50 -1.34
CA GLU A 68 2.18 14.39 -2.03
C GLU A 68 2.38 14.57 -3.53
N VAL A 69 1.79 13.66 -4.29
CA VAL A 69 1.87 13.69 -5.75
C VAL A 69 0.49 13.60 -6.36
N VAL A 70 0.40 14.08 -7.60
CA VAL A 70 -0.71 13.82 -8.50
C VAL A 70 -0.13 13.03 -9.66
N ASN A 71 -0.70 11.87 -9.95
CA ASN A 71 -0.38 11.16 -11.17
C ASN A 71 -0.93 11.96 -12.36
N ASP A 72 -0.02 12.36 -13.24
CA ASP A 72 -0.34 13.07 -14.47
C ASP A 72 0.29 12.39 -15.68
N THR A 73 -0.16 12.79 -16.86
CA THR A 73 0.34 12.27 -18.13
C THR A 73 1.19 13.34 -18.81
N ASP A 74 2.45 13.01 -19.07
CA ASP A 74 3.27 13.71 -20.04
C ASP A 74 3.10 13.06 -21.42
N ALA A 75 2.72 13.87 -22.41
CA ALA A 75 2.52 13.44 -23.79
C ALA A 75 3.79 13.56 -24.65
N SER A 76 4.93 13.96 -24.06
CA SER A 76 6.20 14.10 -24.76
C SER A 76 6.74 12.78 -25.32
N ASP A 77 6.49 11.66 -24.63
CA ASP A 77 6.76 10.30 -25.11
C ASP A 77 5.45 9.49 -25.23
N PRO A 78 4.97 9.20 -26.44
CA PRO A 78 3.69 8.51 -26.64
C PRO A 78 3.67 7.08 -26.11
N LEU A 79 4.83 6.41 -26.01
CA LEU A 79 4.87 5.03 -25.50
C LEU A 79 4.68 5.02 -23.98
N SER A 80 5.37 5.88 -23.24
CA SER A 80 5.15 6.01 -21.80
C SER A 80 3.84 6.72 -21.45
N ALA A 81 3.34 7.63 -22.31
CA ALA A 81 2.09 8.35 -22.10
C ALA A 81 0.89 7.41 -21.89
N ILE A 82 0.84 6.25 -22.56
CA ILE A 82 -0.25 5.27 -22.37
C ILE A 82 -0.23 4.71 -20.94
N SER A 83 0.94 4.31 -20.45
CA SER A 83 1.11 3.80 -19.09
C SER A 83 0.80 4.88 -18.06
N GLN A 84 1.34 6.09 -18.25
CA GLN A 84 1.07 7.23 -17.39
C GLN A 84 -0.43 7.58 -17.34
N THR A 85 -1.11 7.56 -18.49
CA THR A 85 -2.56 7.77 -18.58
C THR A 85 -3.35 6.71 -17.84
N TYR A 86 -2.93 5.44 -17.92
CA TYR A 86 -3.57 4.37 -17.16
C TYR A 86 -3.47 4.62 -15.65
N PHE A 87 -2.28 4.93 -15.14
CA PHE A 87 -2.08 5.21 -13.71
C PHE A 87 -2.78 6.50 -13.27
N SER A 88 -2.73 7.57 -14.08
CA SER A 88 -3.38 8.85 -13.76
C SER A 88 -4.90 8.71 -13.74
N ALA A 89 -5.51 8.11 -14.76
CA ALA A 89 -6.95 7.91 -14.83
C ALA A 89 -7.44 6.96 -13.71
N THR A 90 -6.78 5.81 -13.55
CA THR A 90 -7.21 4.81 -12.55
C THR A 90 -7.08 5.37 -11.14
N SER A 91 -5.99 6.08 -10.83
CA SER A 91 -5.81 6.67 -9.49
C SER A 91 -6.83 7.77 -9.19
N ARG A 92 -7.18 8.61 -10.17
CA ARG A 92 -8.24 9.62 -10.02
C ARG A 92 -9.60 8.97 -9.78
N ILE A 93 -9.95 7.92 -10.55
CA ILE A 93 -11.22 7.20 -10.39
C ILE A 93 -11.30 6.56 -8.99
N ASN A 94 -10.25 5.85 -8.57
CA ASN A 94 -10.22 5.19 -7.28
C ASN A 94 -10.27 6.18 -6.12
N LYS A 95 -9.51 7.28 -6.21
CA LYS A 95 -9.59 8.40 -5.27
C LYS A 95 -11.03 8.92 -5.14
N MET A 96 -11.67 9.26 -6.27
CA MET A 96 -13.05 9.78 -6.27
C MET A 96 -14.03 8.77 -5.65
N GLN A 97 -13.89 7.49 -5.96
CA GLN A 97 -14.75 6.44 -5.42
C GLN A 97 -14.59 6.30 -3.90
N MET A 98 -13.35 6.32 -3.40
CA MET A 98 -13.08 6.29 -1.96
C MET A 98 -13.63 7.50 -1.23
N GLU A 99 -13.38 8.71 -1.74
CA GLU A 99 -13.91 9.96 -1.17
C GLU A 99 -15.44 10.00 -1.21
N TYR A 100 -16.05 9.53 -2.29
CA TYR A 100 -17.51 9.42 -2.41
C TYR A 100 -18.08 8.48 -1.34
N ASN A 101 -17.49 7.28 -1.17
CA ASN A 101 -17.96 6.32 -0.18
C ASN A 101 -17.77 6.83 1.25
N ALA A 102 -16.63 7.47 1.55
CA ALA A 102 -16.37 8.08 2.85
C ALA A 102 -17.40 9.18 3.15
N ARG A 103 -17.70 10.03 2.17
CA ARG A 103 -18.70 11.08 2.31
C ARG A 103 -20.10 10.51 2.46
N LEU A 104 -20.46 9.48 1.70
CA LEU A 104 -21.75 8.82 1.82
C LEU A 104 -21.93 8.23 3.23
N GLN A 105 -20.92 7.53 3.75
CA GLN A 105 -20.92 7.01 5.11
C GLN A 105 -21.11 8.12 6.14
N ALA A 106 -20.31 9.19 6.04
CA ALA A 106 -20.43 10.35 6.92
C ALA A 106 -21.85 10.95 6.93
N ASN A 107 -22.51 11.04 5.77
CA ASN A 107 -23.87 11.57 5.67
C ASN A 107 -24.92 10.64 6.28
N LEU A 108 -24.73 9.32 6.16
CA LEU A 108 -25.63 8.33 6.75
C LEU A 108 -25.50 8.32 8.28
N ASP A 109 -24.27 8.42 8.80
CA ASP A 109 -24.00 8.38 10.24
C ASP A 109 -24.40 9.68 10.94
N ALA A 110 -24.40 10.80 10.21
CA ALA A 110 -24.72 12.11 10.76
C ALA A 110 -26.22 12.45 10.85
N ASP A 111 -27.11 11.54 10.43
CA ASP A 111 -28.59 11.67 10.52
C ASP A 111 -29.13 13.07 10.14
N GLY A 112 -28.61 13.63 9.04
CA GLY A 112 -29.05 14.94 8.54
C GLY A 112 -28.32 16.16 9.12
N ALA A 113 -27.18 15.99 9.79
CA ALA A 113 -26.33 17.12 10.15
C ALA A 113 -25.87 17.90 8.91
N GLU A 114 -25.78 19.23 9.03
CA GLU A 114 -25.39 20.12 7.93
C GLU A 114 -23.91 19.96 7.52
N ASP A 115 -23.05 19.53 8.45
CA ASP A 115 -21.62 19.28 8.23
C ASP A 115 -21.21 17.92 8.82
N PRO A 116 -21.43 16.82 8.07
CA PRO A 116 -21.11 15.47 8.53
C PRO A 116 -19.60 15.28 8.64
N LYS A 117 -19.15 14.82 9.81
CA LYS A 117 -17.72 14.56 10.04
C LYS A 117 -17.25 13.38 9.17
N PRO A 118 -16.08 13.49 8.53
CA PRO A 118 -15.49 12.37 7.82
C PRO A 118 -15.30 11.15 8.74
N PRO A 119 -15.37 9.93 8.20
CA PRO A 119 -15.06 8.73 8.98
C PRO A 119 -13.60 8.78 9.46
N THR A 120 -13.34 8.14 10.60
CA THR A 120 -11.97 7.93 11.10
C THR A 120 -11.14 7.11 10.12
N PHE A 121 -9.81 7.15 10.23
CA PHE A 121 -8.96 6.31 9.38
C PHE A 121 -9.30 4.82 9.50
N GLU A 122 -9.61 4.33 10.71
CA GLU A 122 -9.93 2.91 10.92
C GLU A 122 -11.22 2.51 10.20
N GLU A 123 -12.27 3.33 10.29
CA GLU A 123 -13.55 3.11 9.60
C GLU A 123 -13.39 3.19 8.09
N PHE A 124 -12.68 4.21 7.61
CA PHE A 124 -12.37 4.38 6.20
C PHE A 124 -11.57 3.18 5.66
N ASN A 125 -10.53 2.75 6.38
CA ASN A 125 -9.69 1.63 5.97
C ASN A 125 -10.48 0.31 5.96
N ALA A 126 -11.34 0.09 6.97
CA ALA A 126 -12.23 -1.07 7.00
C ALA A 126 -13.17 -1.08 5.79
N SER A 127 -13.80 0.06 5.48
CA SER A 127 -14.67 0.22 4.31
C SER A 127 -13.91 0.02 2.99
N ALA A 128 -12.71 0.60 2.87
CA ALA A 128 -11.88 0.46 1.68
C ALA A 128 -11.46 -0.99 1.43
N LYS A 129 -11.15 -1.75 2.50
CA LYS A 129 -10.80 -3.18 2.42
C LYS A 129 -11.92 -4.06 1.86
N LEU A 130 -13.19 -3.67 2.05
CA LEU A 130 -14.32 -4.38 1.46
C LEU A 130 -14.33 -4.31 -0.08
N ASN A 131 -13.67 -3.30 -0.66
CA ASN A 131 -13.57 -3.12 -2.10
C ASN A 131 -12.12 -2.96 -2.53
N SER A 132 -11.43 -4.08 -2.70
CA SER A 132 -10.02 -4.17 -3.11
C SER A 132 -9.69 -3.62 -4.49
N ASN A 133 -10.67 -3.23 -5.28
CA ASN A 133 -10.39 -2.49 -6.51
C ASN A 133 -9.96 -1.04 -6.24
N ASN A 134 -10.30 -0.47 -5.08
CA ASN A 134 -9.98 0.90 -4.71
C ASN A 134 -8.47 1.16 -4.53
N VAL A 135 -7.66 0.12 -4.32
CA VAL A 135 -6.20 0.24 -4.09
C VAL A 135 -5.36 0.03 -5.35
N LYS A 136 -6.00 -0.12 -6.52
CA LYS A 136 -5.32 -0.25 -7.81
C LYS A 136 -4.91 1.10 -8.38
N GLY A 137 -4.10 1.09 -9.43
CA GLY A 137 -3.75 2.31 -10.19
C GLY A 137 -2.65 3.17 -9.56
N LEU A 138 -1.87 2.60 -8.63
CA LEU A 138 -0.70 3.26 -8.06
C LEU A 138 0.59 2.60 -8.53
N LYS A 139 1.65 3.41 -8.67
CA LYS A 139 3.00 2.90 -8.92
C LYS A 139 3.51 2.11 -7.70
N PRO A 140 4.55 1.26 -7.85
CA PRO A 140 5.05 0.44 -6.75
C PRO A 140 5.47 1.25 -5.51
N TRP A 141 6.00 2.46 -5.71
CA TRP A 141 6.47 3.37 -4.67
C TRP A 141 5.42 4.41 -4.22
N GLN A 142 4.14 4.17 -4.51
CA GLN A 142 3.03 5.06 -4.18
C GLN A 142 1.96 4.35 -3.35
N VAL A 143 1.31 5.10 -2.45
CA VAL A 143 0.18 4.68 -1.61
C VAL A 143 -0.91 5.74 -1.61
N TYR A 144 -2.16 5.33 -1.39
CA TYR A 144 -3.21 6.28 -1.04
C TYR A 144 -3.07 6.65 0.43
N ALA A 145 -3.28 7.91 0.75
CA ALA A 145 -3.26 8.42 2.10
C ALA A 145 -4.57 9.12 2.41
N TYR A 146 -5.25 8.69 3.46
CA TYR A 146 -6.50 9.29 3.89
C TYR A 146 -6.25 10.29 5.02
N ASP A 147 -6.88 11.44 4.92
CA ASP A 147 -6.87 12.48 5.95
C ASP A 147 -8.24 12.54 6.63
N GLU A 148 -8.31 12.04 7.86
CA GLU A 148 -9.53 12.04 8.67
C GLU A 148 -10.04 13.46 9.00
N SER A 149 -9.16 14.47 8.98
CA SER A 149 -9.55 15.85 9.28
C SER A 149 -10.31 16.50 8.13
N THR A 150 -10.04 16.09 6.89
CA THR A 150 -10.64 16.67 5.68
C THR A 150 -11.51 15.70 4.90
N GLY A 151 -11.45 14.40 5.18
CA GLY A 151 -12.11 13.34 4.42
C GLY A 151 -11.53 13.13 3.02
N LYS A 152 -10.34 13.68 2.75
CA LYS A 152 -9.70 13.61 1.43
C LYS A 152 -8.73 12.45 1.34
N VAL A 153 -8.60 11.92 0.13
CA VAL A 153 -7.59 10.92 -0.20
C VAL A 153 -6.51 11.56 -1.08
N THR A 154 -5.26 11.54 -0.63
CA THR A 154 -4.10 11.97 -1.42
C THR A 154 -3.28 10.76 -1.84
N ILE A 155 -2.28 10.97 -2.69
CA ILE A 155 -1.30 9.94 -3.05
C ILE A 155 0.02 10.39 -2.45
N LEU A 156 0.63 9.53 -1.64
CA LEU A 156 1.98 9.74 -1.13
C LEU A 156 2.97 8.94 -1.98
N GLU A 157 4.07 9.60 -2.31
CA GLU A 157 5.19 9.02 -3.04
C GLU A 157 6.41 8.93 -2.14
N ASP A 158 7.02 7.74 -2.08
CA ASP A 158 8.34 7.56 -1.49
C ASP A 158 9.41 7.74 -2.58
N ARG A 159 10.07 8.90 -2.57
CA ARG A 159 11.15 9.22 -3.52
C ARG A 159 12.39 8.37 -3.32
N GLU A 160 12.68 7.93 -2.10
CA GLU A 160 13.84 7.08 -1.81
C GLU A 160 13.63 5.69 -2.39
N LEU A 161 12.42 5.14 -2.21
CA LEU A 161 12.04 3.87 -2.82
C LEU A 161 12.02 3.96 -4.35
N LYS A 162 11.44 5.03 -4.92
CA LYS A 162 11.47 5.29 -6.37
C LYS A 162 12.90 5.30 -6.90
N LYS A 163 13.79 6.06 -6.26
CA LYS A 163 15.21 6.15 -6.65
C LYS A 163 15.88 4.78 -6.60
N LYS A 164 15.71 4.04 -5.50
CA LYS A 164 16.27 2.70 -5.33
C LYS A 164 15.81 1.75 -6.44
N MET A 165 14.52 1.73 -6.76
CA MET A 165 13.99 0.88 -7.82
C MET A 165 14.55 1.23 -9.20
N TYR A 166 14.70 2.53 -9.51
CA TYR A 166 15.30 2.96 -10.78
C TYR A 166 16.78 2.55 -10.87
N GLU A 167 17.53 2.69 -9.78
CA GLU A 167 18.94 2.28 -9.72
C GLU A 167 19.12 0.76 -9.86
N GLU A 168 18.24 -0.04 -9.24
CA GLU A 168 18.22 -1.50 -9.36
C GLU A 168 17.92 -1.98 -10.79
N GLU A 169 17.08 -1.24 -11.52
CA GLU A 169 16.76 -1.52 -12.92
C GLU A 169 17.78 -0.92 -13.92
N GLY A 170 18.82 -0.25 -13.41
CA GLY A 170 19.84 0.41 -14.25
C GLY A 170 19.31 1.62 -15.03
N LEU A 171 18.19 2.19 -14.60
CA LEU A 171 17.54 3.36 -15.20
C LEU A 171 18.04 4.64 -14.54
N LYS A 172 18.09 5.72 -15.31
CA LYS A 172 18.44 7.04 -14.79
C LYS A 172 17.26 7.59 -13.97
N TYR A 173 17.51 7.92 -12.70
CA TYR A 173 16.53 8.63 -11.88
C TYR A 173 16.47 10.11 -12.28
N GLU A 174 15.28 10.58 -12.61
CA GLU A 174 14.96 12.00 -12.78
C GLU A 174 13.87 12.37 -11.77
N GLU A 175 14.11 13.44 -11.01
CA GLU A 175 13.31 13.87 -9.86
C GLU A 175 11.98 14.52 -10.27
#